data_AF-A0A917CHS9-F1
#
_entry.id   AF-A0A917CHS9-F1
#
_cell.length_a   1.000
_cell.length_b   1.000
_cell.length_c   1.000
_cell.angle_alpha   90.00
_cell.angle_beta   90.00
_cell.angle_gamma   90.00
#
_symmetry.space_group_name_H-M   'P 1'
#
loop_
_entity.id
_entity.type
_entity.pdbx_description
1 polymer ?
#
loop_
_entity_poly.entity_id
_entity_poly.type
_entity_poly.pdbx_seq_one_letter_code
_entity_poly.pdbx_strand_id
1 'polypeptide(L)'
;MGSFLPKSKRSRSLVLIVLVIVVGSYLLFFGPPWKPIALKKQFEVYLEDRYQKDFTLKNIDFDFIHRTYHSLAHPGDDPSLHFYVGQDISSKEINDAYPQEVWKQEANEELTPWISKLFTASINHSIETQTSYELSSEELVQLPEYKKAVSVRIGINMRNTEISDNNKNKELELVLQFLTLIREEAIRVSYLAVDYGNKTLRVNYEQIKEVNSIFDLENLLPN
;
A
#
# COMPACT_ATOMS: atom_id res chain seq x y z
N MET A 1 -56.62 26.74 -35.55
CA MET A 1 -56.78 25.78 -34.43
C MET A 1 -55.47 25.71 -33.65
N GLY A 2 -55.33 26.51 -32.59
CA GLY A 2 -54.15 26.51 -31.73
C GLY A 2 -54.48 25.85 -30.40
N SER A 3 -53.91 24.67 -30.13
CA SER A 3 -54.10 23.96 -28.86
C SER A 3 -53.24 24.59 -27.76
N PHE A 4 -53.81 25.54 -27.03
CA PHE A 4 -53.26 26.03 -25.77
C PHE A 4 -53.42 24.96 -24.69
N LEU A 5 -52.39 24.14 -24.48
CA LEU A 5 -52.29 23.33 -23.28
C LEU A 5 -52.22 24.27 -22.05
N PRO A 6 -52.98 24.01 -20.97
CA PRO A 6 -53.02 24.87 -19.80
C PRO A 6 -51.64 25.01 -19.17
N LYS A 7 -51.24 26.26 -18.89
CA LYS A 7 -49.92 26.67 -18.38
C LYS A 7 -49.47 25.88 -17.13
N SER A 8 -50.42 25.39 -16.33
CA SER A 8 -50.19 24.57 -15.11
C SER A 8 -49.76 23.12 -15.37
N LYS A 9 -50.08 22.53 -16.54
CA LYS A 9 -49.63 21.17 -16.89
C LYS A 9 -48.18 21.17 -17.38
N ARG A 10 -47.78 22.20 -18.13
CA ARG A 10 -46.41 22.34 -18.67
C ARG A 10 -45.36 22.56 -17.56
N SER A 11 -45.68 23.32 -16.51
CA SER A 11 -44.76 23.53 -15.38
C SER A 11 -44.54 22.25 -14.55
N ARG A 12 -45.59 21.46 -14.33
CA ARG A 12 -45.51 20.16 -13.63
C ARG A 12 -44.63 19.17 -14.38
N SER A 13 -44.76 19.09 -15.71
CA SER A 13 -43.91 18.23 -16.54
C SER A 13 -42.43 18.65 -16.51
N LEU A 14 -42.13 19.95 -16.53
CA LEU A 14 -40.75 20.45 -16.43
C LEU A 14 -40.11 20.12 -15.08
N VAL A 15 -40.86 20.28 -13.97
CA VAL A 15 -40.38 19.93 -12.63
C VAL A 15 -40.07 18.43 -12.54
N LEU A 16 -40.91 17.56 -13.11
CA LEU A 16 -40.66 16.12 -13.15
C LEU A 16 -39.41 15.77 -13.95
N ILE A 17 -39.19 16.41 -15.10
CA ILE A 17 -37.99 16.19 -15.92
C ILE A 17 -36.74 16.59 -15.15
N VAL A 18 -36.74 17.77 -14.52
CA VAL A 18 -35.61 18.23 -13.70
C VAL A 18 -35.37 17.27 -12.54
N LEU A 19 -36.41 16.79 -11.87
CA LEU A 19 -36.28 15.82 -10.78
C LEU A 19 -35.68 14.49 -11.25
N VAL A 20 -36.12 13.97 -12.41
CA VAL A 20 -35.54 12.75 -13.01
C VAL A 20 -34.09 12.96 -13.38
N ILE A 21 -33.71 14.12 -13.93
CA ILE A 21 -32.32 14.43 -14.25
C ILE A 21 -31.49 14.52 -12.97
N VAL A 22 -31.95 15.22 -11.94
CA VAL A 22 -31.22 15.36 -10.67
C VAL A 22 -31.03 14.01 -9.99
N VAL A 23 -32.10 13.21 -9.88
CA VAL A 23 -32.02 11.87 -9.29
C VAL A 23 -31.14 10.95 -10.14
N GLY A 24 -31.30 10.99 -11.47
CA GLY A 24 -30.49 10.21 -12.40
C GLY A 24 -29.00 10.56 -12.34
N SER A 25 -28.66 11.85 -12.30
CA SER A 25 -27.30 12.33 -12.12
C SER A 25 -26.74 11.89 -10.77
N TYR A 26 -27.51 12.02 -9.69
CA TYR A 26 -27.07 11.56 -8.37
C TYR A 26 -26.76 10.06 -8.36
N LEU A 27 -27.68 9.23 -8.85
CA LEU A 27 -27.47 7.78 -8.92
C LEU A 27 -26.30 7.39 -9.82
N LEU A 28 -26.05 8.18 -10.87
CA LEU A 28 -24.94 7.96 -11.78
C LEU A 28 -23.61 8.23 -11.08
N PHE A 29 -23.46 9.36 -10.38
CA PHE A 29 -22.18 9.75 -9.77
C PHE A 29 -21.93 9.14 -8.38
N PHE A 30 -22.96 8.83 -7.61
CA PHE A 30 -22.84 8.35 -6.22
C PHE A 30 -23.36 6.92 -6.02
N GLY A 31 -23.93 6.31 -7.06
CA GLY A 31 -24.59 5.03 -6.96
C GLY A 31 -25.88 5.09 -6.12
N PRO A 32 -26.55 3.94 -5.92
CA PRO A 32 -27.73 3.88 -5.08
C PRO A 32 -27.37 4.02 -3.59
N PRO A 33 -28.06 4.86 -2.79
CA PRO A 33 -27.65 5.18 -1.42
C PRO A 33 -27.73 4.00 -0.43
N TRP A 34 -28.52 2.97 -0.73
CA TRP A 34 -28.61 1.74 0.08
C TRP A 34 -27.46 0.76 -0.18
N LYS A 35 -26.82 0.84 -1.35
CA LYS A 35 -25.77 -0.11 -1.76
C LYS A 35 -24.51 0.00 -0.89
N PRO A 36 -24.01 1.21 -0.52
CA PRO A 36 -22.94 1.36 0.47
C PRO A 36 -23.21 0.65 1.79
N ILE A 37 -24.44 0.75 2.34
CA ILE A 37 -24.79 0.13 3.62
C ILE A 37 -24.73 -1.41 3.52
N ALA A 38 -25.31 -1.96 2.45
CA ALA A 38 -25.28 -3.40 2.22
C ALA A 38 -23.85 -3.92 1.99
N LEU A 39 -23.04 -3.19 1.21
CA LEU A 39 -21.66 -3.58 0.91
C LEU A 39 -20.73 -3.46 2.11
N LYS A 40 -20.95 -2.47 2.99
CA LYS A 40 -20.20 -2.39 4.25
C LYS A 40 -20.31 -3.70 5.03
N LYS A 41 -21.53 -4.20 5.20
CA LYS A 41 -21.72 -5.47 5.92
C LYS A 41 -21.16 -6.67 5.16
N GLN A 42 -21.23 -6.67 3.82
CA GLN A 42 -20.63 -7.74 3.02
C GLN A 42 -19.10 -7.77 3.13
N PHE A 43 -18.45 -6.61 3.13
CA PHE A 43 -16.99 -6.54 3.28
C PHE A 43 -16.55 -6.93 4.70
N GLU A 44 -17.29 -6.51 5.74
CA GLU A 44 -17.06 -6.98 7.13
C GLU A 44 -17.12 -8.51 7.20
N VAL A 45 -18.22 -9.11 6.73
CA VAL A 45 -18.40 -10.58 6.75
C VAL A 45 -17.33 -11.28 5.93
N TYR A 46 -16.95 -10.74 4.77
CA TYR A 46 -15.87 -11.28 3.94
C TYR A 46 -14.55 -11.35 4.72
N LEU A 47 -14.16 -10.27 5.39
CA LEU A 47 -12.91 -10.22 6.15
C LEU A 47 -12.97 -11.12 7.40
N GLU A 48 -14.10 -11.10 8.12
CA GLU A 48 -14.33 -11.92 9.31
C GLU A 48 -14.27 -13.41 8.99
N ASP A 49 -14.93 -13.86 7.91
CA ASP A 49 -14.88 -15.24 7.47
C ASP A 49 -13.49 -15.63 6.94
N ARG A 50 -12.85 -14.71 6.20
CA ARG A 50 -11.53 -14.98 5.60
C ARG A 50 -10.43 -15.12 6.65
N TYR A 51 -10.41 -14.25 7.66
CA TYR A 51 -9.30 -14.19 8.63
C TYR A 51 -9.67 -14.65 10.05
N GLN A 52 -10.94 -14.99 10.28
CA GLN A 52 -11.46 -15.47 11.58
C GLN A 52 -11.22 -14.45 12.72
N LYS A 53 -11.41 -13.16 12.42
CA LYS A 53 -11.19 -12.01 13.33
C LYS A 53 -12.16 -10.88 13.04
N ASP A 54 -12.41 -10.03 14.02
CA ASP A 54 -13.28 -8.86 13.86
C ASP A 54 -12.56 -7.73 13.10
N PHE A 55 -13.27 -7.08 12.18
CA PHE A 55 -12.78 -5.92 11.44
C PHE A 55 -13.75 -4.75 11.52
N THR A 56 -13.20 -3.54 11.50
CA THR A 56 -13.99 -2.31 11.42
C THR A 56 -13.70 -1.60 10.11
N LEU A 57 -14.77 -1.24 9.40
CA LEU A 57 -14.68 -0.48 8.16
C LEU A 57 -15.02 0.99 8.37
N LYS A 58 -14.30 1.85 7.65
CA LYS A 58 -14.68 3.26 7.44
C LYS A 58 -15.91 3.33 6.52
N ASN A 59 -16.19 4.51 5.98
CA ASN A 59 -17.28 4.68 5.02
C ASN A 59 -16.95 3.95 3.72
N ILE A 60 -18.01 3.51 3.02
CA ILE A 60 -17.87 2.94 1.68
C ILE A 60 -17.86 4.08 0.67
N ASP A 61 -16.83 4.11 -0.16
CA ASP A 61 -16.68 5.03 -1.27
C ASP A 61 -17.08 4.35 -2.59
N PHE A 62 -17.72 5.13 -3.47
CA PHE A 62 -18.12 4.67 -4.80
C PHE A 62 -17.20 5.28 -5.85
N ASP A 63 -16.49 4.41 -6.58
CA ASP A 63 -15.76 4.80 -7.78
C ASP A 63 -16.72 4.84 -8.96
N PHE A 64 -17.09 6.05 -9.37
CA PHE A 64 -17.96 6.26 -10.52
C PHE A 64 -17.36 5.74 -11.84
N ILE A 65 -16.03 5.88 -12.03
CA ILE A 65 -15.36 5.53 -13.28
C ILE A 65 -15.42 4.01 -13.48
N HIS A 66 -15.10 3.26 -12.44
CA HIS A 66 -15.05 1.79 -12.50
C HIS A 66 -16.35 1.12 -12.03
N ARG A 67 -17.30 1.89 -11.50
CA ARG A 67 -18.55 1.42 -10.87
C ARG A 67 -18.28 0.37 -9.79
N THR A 68 -17.23 0.57 -9.00
CA THR A 68 -16.84 -0.30 -7.88
C THR A 68 -17.02 0.42 -6.56
N TYR A 69 -17.08 -0.35 -5.50
CA TYR A 69 -17.14 0.16 -4.14
C TYR A 69 -15.91 -0.31 -3.38
N HIS A 70 -15.41 0.54 -2.49
CA HIS A 70 -14.24 0.25 -1.67
C HIS A 70 -14.32 0.96 -0.32
N SER A 71 -13.44 0.56 0.59
CA SER A 71 -13.29 1.17 1.90
C SER A 71 -11.88 0.95 2.43
N LEU A 72 -11.61 1.62 3.54
CA LEU A 72 -10.48 1.29 4.41
C LEU A 72 -11.01 0.50 5.61
N ALA A 73 -10.32 -0.58 5.93
CA ALA A 73 -10.59 -1.42 7.09
C ALA A 73 -9.39 -1.43 8.04
N HIS A 74 -9.63 -1.81 9.29
CA HIS A 74 -8.60 -2.16 10.25
C HIS A 74 -9.08 -3.33 11.13
N PRO A 75 -8.18 -4.18 11.65
CA PRO A 75 -8.54 -5.17 12.66
C PRO A 75 -9.09 -4.51 13.93
N GLY A 76 -9.96 -5.23 14.64
CA GLY A 76 -10.49 -4.75 15.92
C GLY A 76 -9.42 -4.65 17.02
N ASP A 77 -8.40 -5.51 16.97
CA ASP A 77 -7.28 -5.59 17.92
C ASP A 77 -6.10 -4.67 17.55
N ASP A 78 -6.00 -4.21 16.30
CA ASP A 78 -5.01 -3.22 15.87
C ASP A 78 -5.63 -2.11 15.00
N PRO A 79 -6.14 -1.03 15.62
CA PRO A 79 -6.67 0.12 14.88
C PRO A 79 -5.64 0.95 14.12
N SER A 80 -4.33 0.69 14.29
CA SER A 80 -3.28 1.42 13.60
C SER A 80 -3.04 0.88 12.19
N LEU A 81 -3.21 -0.43 12.00
CA LEU A 81 -3.10 -1.11 10.72
C LEU A 81 -4.33 -0.86 9.83
N HIS A 82 -4.17 0.00 8.82
CA HIS A 82 -5.21 0.31 7.85
C HIS A 82 -4.91 -0.34 6.51
N PHE A 83 -5.92 -0.96 5.90
CA PHE A 83 -5.77 -1.60 4.60
C PHE A 83 -7.00 -1.37 3.71
N TYR A 84 -6.80 -1.53 2.40
CA TYR A 84 -7.85 -1.44 1.40
C TYR A 84 -8.71 -2.72 1.39
N VAL A 85 -10.02 -2.56 1.26
CA VAL A 85 -10.96 -3.63 0.89
C VAL A 85 -11.94 -3.09 -0.14
N GLY A 86 -12.23 -3.85 -1.19
CA GLY A 86 -13.09 -3.37 -2.25
C GLY A 86 -13.42 -4.39 -3.31
N GLN A 87 -14.09 -3.93 -4.36
CA GLN A 87 -14.44 -4.76 -5.49
C GLN A 87 -13.39 -4.66 -6.60
N ASP A 88 -13.00 -5.80 -7.16
CA ASP A 88 -12.24 -5.85 -8.40
C ASP A 88 -12.99 -5.12 -9.53
N ILE A 89 -12.23 -4.44 -10.41
CA ILE A 89 -12.80 -3.65 -11.49
C ILE A 89 -13.56 -4.53 -12.49
N SER A 90 -13.05 -5.73 -12.77
CA SER A 90 -13.58 -6.63 -13.81
C SER A 90 -14.58 -7.62 -13.24
N SER A 91 -14.21 -8.39 -12.22
CA SER A 91 -15.06 -9.47 -11.68
C SER A 91 -16.11 -8.97 -10.70
N LYS A 92 -15.91 -7.78 -10.11
CA LYS A 92 -16.69 -7.24 -8.99
C LYS A 92 -16.61 -8.08 -7.71
N GLU A 93 -15.75 -9.09 -7.67
CA GLU A 93 -15.45 -9.88 -6.47
C GLU A 93 -14.73 -9.03 -5.44
N ILE A 94 -14.88 -9.40 -4.16
CA ILE A 94 -14.26 -8.69 -3.06
C ILE A 94 -12.79 -9.13 -2.95
N ASN A 95 -11.91 -8.15 -2.90
CA ASN A 95 -10.49 -8.32 -2.58
C ASN A 95 -10.08 -7.35 -1.47
N ASP A 96 -8.94 -7.64 -0.87
CA ASP A 96 -8.37 -6.85 0.21
C ASP A 96 -6.84 -6.83 0.14
N ALA A 97 -6.26 -5.88 0.86
CA ALA A 97 -4.83 -5.70 1.01
C ALA A 97 -4.33 -6.08 2.42
N TYR A 98 -5.11 -6.83 3.20
CA TYR A 98 -4.80 -7.10 4.60
C TYR A 98 -3.46 -7.82 4.78
N PRO A 99 -3.16 -8.94 4.07
CA PRO A 99 -1.87 -9.62 4.22
C PRO A 99 -0.69 -8.71 3.89
N GLN A 100 -0.81 -7.89 2.86
CA GLN A 100 0.25 -6.99 2.40
C GLN A 100 0.57 -5.93 3.46
N GLU A 101 -0.46 -5.34 4.08
CA GLU A 101 -0.24 -4.33 5.12
C GLU A 101 0.29 -4.97 6.42
N VAL A 102 -0.16 -6.18 6.79
CA VAL A 102 0.41 -6.94 7.92
C VAL A 102 1.91 -7.16 7.71
N TRP A 103 2.30 -7.71 6.56
CA TRP A 103 3.71 -7.98 6.26
C TRP A 103 4.56 -6.71 6.16
N LYS A 104 3.97 -5.63 5.66
CA LYS A 104 4.62 -4.32 5.65
C LYS A 104 4.85 -3.82 7.07
N GLN A 105 3.87 -3.96 7.96
CA GLN A 105 4.02 -3.59 9.36
C GLN A 105 5.10 -4.43 10.06
N GLU A 106 5.07 -5.76 9.93
CA GLU A 106 6.10 -6.66 10.48
C GLU A 106 7.50 -6.28 10.00
N ALA A 107 7.68 -6.05 8.70
CA ALA A 107 8.96 -5.63 8.14
C ALA A 107 9.41 -4.26 8.67
N ASN A 108 8.47 -3.32 8.88
CA ASN A 108 8.78 -2.01 9.46
C ASN A 108 9.20 -2.12 10.93
N GLU A 109 8.49 -2.93 11.72
CA GLU A 109 8.79 -3.16 13.14
C GLU A 109 10.19 -3.80 13.33
N GLU A 110 10.57 -4.73 12.45
CA GLU A 110 11.87 -5.40 12.52
C GLU A 110 13.03 -4.52 12.00
N LEU A 111 12.88 -3.88 10.84
CA LEU A 111 13.98 -3.20 10.16
C LEU A 111 14.21 -1.76 10.63
N THR A 112 13.15 -1.05 11.07
CA THR A 112 13.27 0.35 11.50
C THR A 112 14.28 0.54 12.64
N PRO A 113 14.31 -0.31 13.69
CA PRO A 113 15.32 -0.21 14.74
C PRO A 113 16.76 -0.35 14.22
N TRP A 114 17.00 -1.25 13.26
CA TRP A 114 18.34 -1.43 12.68
C TRP A 114 18.75 -0.23 11.84
N ILE A 115 17.84 0.29 11.00
CA ILE A 115 18.08 1.48 10.20
C ILE A 115 18.38 2.67 11.12
N SER A 116 17.57 2.88 12.15
CA SER A 116 17.75 3.99 13.10
C SER A 116 19.07 3.90 13.87
N LYS A 117 19.50 2.68 14.20
CA LYS A 117 20.75 2.42 14.93
C LYS A 117 21.98 2.64 14.04
N LEU A 118 21.97 2.17 12.81
CA LEU A 118 23.11 2.26 11.89
C LEU A 118 23.19 3.64 11.21
N PHE A 119 22.05 4.16 10.77
CA PHE A 119 21.94 5.40 10.00
C PHE A 119 21.37 6.52 10.86
N THR A 120 22.09 6.88 11.93
CA THR A 120 21.64 7.88 12.91
C THR A 120 21.43 9.29 12.32
N ALA A 121 22.05 9.58 11.17
CA ALA A 121 21.90 10.84 10.44
C ALA A 121 20.74 10.81 9.43
N SER A 122 20.01 9.70 9.33
CA SER A 122 18.92 9.55 8.39
C SER A 122 17.78 10.53 8.71
N ILE A 123 17.18 11.09 7.66
CA ILE A 123 16.02 11.98 7.77
C ILE A 123 14.76 11.14 7.89
N ASN A 124 14.67 10.08 7.07
CA ASN A 124 13.60 9.10 7.07
C ASN A 124 14.03 7.85 6.28
N HIS A 125 13.17 6.84 6.29
CA HIS A 125 13.31 5.63 5.50
C HIS A 125 11.94 5.19 4.96
N SER A 126 11.97 4.34 3.95
CA SER A 126 10.81 3.64 3.43
C SER A 126 11.09 2.14 3.36
N ILE A 127 10.11 1.35 3.78
CA ILE A 127 10.11 -0.10 3.64
C ILE A 127 8.80 -0.45 2.95
N GLU A 128 8.92 -0.97 1.73
CA GLU A 128 7.80 -1.43 0.92
C GLU A 128 7.93 -2.93 0.69
N THR A 129 6.81 -3.64 0.69
CA THR A 129 6.77 -5.07 0.40
C THR A 129 6.34 -5.32 -1.03
N GLN A 130 7.00 -6.25 -1.69
CA GLN A 130 6.61 -6.77 -2.99
C GLN A 130 6.43 -8.27 -2.87
N THR A 131 5.23 -8.75 -3.18
CA THR A 131 4.93 -10.18 -3.19
C THR A 131 5.94 -10.90 -4.08
N SER A 132 6.76 -11.75 -3.47
CA SER A 132 7.84 -12.47 -4.16
C SER A 132 7.41 -13.86 -4.64
N TYR A 133 6.32 -14.39 -4.09
CA TYR A 133 5.76 -15.70 -4.45
C TYR A 133 4.27 -15.58 -4.72
N GLU A 134 3.78 -16.33 -5.70
CA GLU A 134 2.35 -16.61 -5.81
C GLU A 134 1.98 -17.53 -4.64
N LEU A 135 1.71 -16.94 -3.48
CA LEU A 135 1.06 -17.65 -2.38
C LEU A 135 -0.33 -18.07 -2.86
N SER A 136 -0.70 -19.31 -2.55
CA SER A 136 -2.07 -19.77 -2.74
C SER A 136 -3.04 -18.94 -1.89
N SER A 137 -4.32 -18.96 -2.27
CA SER A 137 -5.37 -18.30 -1.49
C SER A 137 -5.41 -18.80 -0.05
N GLU A 138 -5.13 -20.08 0.16
CA GLU A 138 -5.06 -20.72 1.48
C GLU A 138 -3.88 -20.21 2.30
N GLU A 139 -2.70 -20.06 1.69
CA GLU A 139 -1.52 -19.52 2.37
C GLU A 139 -1.68 -18.04 2.74
N LEU A 140 -2.36 -17.25 1.89
CA LEU A 140 -2.68 -15.85 2.18
C LEU A 140 -3.54 -15.70 3.43
N VAL A 141 -4.47 -16.63 3.66
CA VAL A 141 -5.33 -16.65 4.85
C VAL A 141 -4.55 -17.00 6.11
N GLN A 142 -3.54 -17.86 6.00
CA GLN A 142 -2.71 -18.26 7.14
C GLN A 142 -1.75 -17.15 7.61
N LEU A 143 -1.55 -16.10 6.80
CA LEU A 143 -0.66 -14.98 7.12
C LEU A 143 0.72 -15.47 7.61
N PRO A 144 1.49 -16.22 6.79
CA PRO A 144 2.84 -16.61 7.16
C PRO A 144 3.71 -15.37 7.44
N GLU A 145 4.77 -15.53 8.23
CA GLU A 145 5.75 -14.45 8.48
C GLU A 145 6.21 -13.77 7.19
N TYR A 146 6.37 -12.44 7.21
CA TYR A 146 6.71 -11.67 6.00
C TYR A 146 7.96 -12.18 5.27
N LYS A 147 8.98 -12.67 6.00
CA LYS A 147 10.23 -13.21 5.41
C LYS A 147 9.99 -14.39 4.44
N LYS A 148 8.89 -15.13 4.65
CA LYS A 148 8.48 -16.25 3.79
C LYS A 148 7.55 -15.81 2.66
N ALA A 149 6.77 -14.75 2.86
CA ALA A 149 5.74 -14.29 1.94
C ALA A 149 6.23 -13.29 0.89
N VAL A 150 7.05 -12.32 1.29
CA VAL A 150 7.37 -11.14 0.49
C VAL A 150 8.87 -10.88 0.40
N SER A 151 9.23 -10.08 -0.60
CA SER A 151 10.51 -9.37 -0.62
C SER A 151 10.31 -7.93 -0.18
N VAL A 152 11.31 -7.34 0.46
CA VAL A 152 11.28 -5.95 0.90
C VAL A 152 12.13 -5.07 -0.02
N ARG A 153 11.66 -3.84 -0.25
CA ARG A 153 12.37 -2.75 -0.90
C ARG A 153 12.63 -1.68 0.15
N ILE A 154 13.88 -1.31 0.32
CA ILE A 154 14.33 -0.42 1.40
C ILE A 154 14.92 0.84 0.79
N GLY A 155 14.43 2.00 1.21
CA GLY A 155 15.02 3.31 0.91
C GLY A 155 15.43 3.99 2.20
N ILE A 156 16.67 4.50 2.27
CA ILE A 156 17.19 5.22 3.43
C ILE A 156 17.62 6.61 2.96
N ASN A 157 17.02 7.65 3.52
CA ASN A 157 17.31 9.03 3.15
C ASN A 157 18.38 9.62 4.08
N MET A 158 19.57 9.81 3.53
CA MET A 158 20.76 10.33 4.20
C MET A 158 21.17 11.70 3.63
N ARG A 159 20.23 12.52 3.14
CA ARG A 159 20.56 13.80 2.46
C ARG A 159 21.32 14.82 3.31
N ASN A 160 21.35 14.67 4.63
CA ASN A 160 22.19 15.47 5.54
C ASN A 160 23.66 15.02 5.58
N THR A 161 24.00 13.93 4.88
CA THR A 161 25.33 13.34 4.81
C THR A 161 25.76 13.28 3.36
N GLU A 162 26.91 13.85 3.03
CA GLU A 162 27.54 13.72 1.72
C GLU A 162 28.65 12.67 1.78
N ILE A 163 28.84 11.92 0.69
CA ILE A 163 29.99 11.03 0.53
C ILE A 163 31.19 11.85 0.08
N SER A 164 32.28 11.79 0.83
CA SER A 164 33.58 12.42 0.59
C SER A 164 34.71 11.43 0.88
N ASP A 165 35.94 11.75 0.45
CA ASP A 165 37.10 10.88 0.71
C ASP A 165 37.33 10.62 2.21
N ASN A 166 36.92 11.54 3.09
CA ASN A 166 37.13 11.44 4.53
C ASN A 166 36.10 10.56 5.26
N ASN A 167 34.91 10.33 4.69
CA ASN A 167 33.84 9.56 5.33
C ASN A 167 33.30 8.40 4.50
N LYS A 168 33.67 8.28 3.21
CA LYS A 168 33.20 7.22 2.30
C LYS A 168 33.29 5.83 2.92
N ASN A 169 34.44 5.43 3.45
CA ASN A 169 34.62 4.09 4.04
C ASN A 169 33.69 3.87 5.23
N LYS A 170 33.49 4.88 6.08
CA LYS A 170 32.57 4.79 7.22
C LYS A 170 31.13 4.59 6.75
N GLU A 171 30.67 5.37 5.78
CA GLU A 171 29.28 5.27 5.29
C GLU A 171 29.04 3.96 4.54
N LEU A 172 30.00 3.48 3.74
CA LEU A 172 29.91 2.18 3.07
C LEU A 172 29.95 1.01 4.06
N GLU A 173 30.73 1.12 5.13
CA GLU A 173 30.75 0.14 6.22
C GLU A 173 29.37 0.02 6.90
N LEU A 174 28.63 1.12 7.11
CA LEU A 174 27.26 1.07 7.64
C LEU A 174 26.32 0.28 6.71
N VAL A 175 26.45 0.49 5.40
CA VAL A 175 25.66 -0.25 4.40
C VAL A 175 26.03 -1.73 4.38
N LEU A 176 27.32 -2.06 4.46
CA LEU A 176 27.79 -3.44 4.50
C LEU A 176 27.31 -4.16 5.76
N GLN A 177 27.35 -3.50 6.93
CA GLN A 177 26.80 -4.02 8.18
C GLN A 177 25.29 -4.28 8.05
N PHE A 178 24.53 -3.34 7.47
CA PHE A 178 23.10 -3.52 7.27
C PHE A 178 22.78 -4.70 6.34
N LEU A 179 23.49 -4.82 5.21
CA LEU A 179 23.36 -5.95 4.29
C LEU A 179 23.72 -7.29 4.95
N THR A 180 24.69 -7.28 5.87
CA THR A 180 25.08 -8.49 6.62
C THR A 180 23.97 -8.91 7.58
N LEU A 181 23.41 -7.99 8.37
CA LEU A 181 22.28 -8.27 9.26
C LEU A 181 21.08 -8.84 8.49
N ILE A 182 20.74 -8.23 7.35
CA ILE A 182 19.67 -8.70 6.46
C ILE A 182 19.87 -10.16 6.04
N ARG A 183 21.10 -10.54 5.69
CA ARG A 183 21.43 -11.90 5.25
C ARG A 183 21.40 -12.90 6.41
N GLU A 184 21.95 -12.53 7.55
CA GLU A 184 21.95 -13.35 8.76
C GLU A 184 20.51 -13.68 9.21
N GLU A 185 19.62 -12.71 9.08
CA GLU A 185 18.21 -12.82 9.44
C GLU A 185 17.33 -13.38 8.32
N ALA A 186 17.96 -13.85 7.23
CA ALA A 186 17.33 -14.44 6.04
C ALA A 186 16.21 -13.56 5.43
N ILE A 187 16.34 -12.23 5.52
CA ILE A 187 15.38 -11.28 4.97
C ILE A 187 15.59 -11.16 3.47
N ARG A 188 14.53 -11.38 2.70
CA ARG A 188 14.56 -11.25 1.24
C ARG A 188 14.44 -9.78 0.86
N VAL A 189 15.54 -9.17 0.44
CA VAL A 189 15.56 -7.78 -0.03
C VAL A 189 15.68 -7.77 -1.55
N SER A 190 14.71 -7.17 -2.24
CA SER A 190 14.75 -7.04 -3.70
C SER A 190 15.47 -5.77 -4.15
N TYR A 191 15.55 -4.76 -3.27
CA TYR A 191 16.21 -3.49 -3.56
C TYR A 191 16.58 -2.74 -2.28
N LEU A 192 17.79 -2.19 -2.23
CA LEU A 192 18.24 -1.23 -1.23
C LEU A 192 18.73 0.04 -1.93
N ALA A 193 18.29 1.20 -1.44
CA ALA A 193 18.86 2.49 -1.80
C ALA A 193 19.23 3.30 -0.56
N VAL A 194 20.39 3.93 -0.60
CA VAL A 194 20.81 4.94 0.37
C VAL A 194 21.08 6.25 -0.36
N ASP A 195 20.22 7.23 -0.14
CA ASP A 195 20.21 8.53 -0.80
C ASP A 195 21.00 9.55 0.04
N TYR A 196 22.30 9.69 -0.24
CA TYR A 196 23.15 10.73 0.32
C TYR A 196 22.89 12.10 -0.34
N GLY A 197 23.39 13.18 0.25
CA GLY A 197 23.19 14.54 -0.25
C GLY A 197 23.70 14.75 -1.68
N ASN A 198 24.76 14.05 -2.06
CA ASN A 198 25.44 14.19 -3.35
C ASN A 198 25.39 12.93 -4.24
N LYS A 199 25.04 11.75 -3.70
CA LYS A 199 25.08 10.46 -4.40
C LYS A 199 23.98 9.52 -3.90
N THR A 200 23.54 8.59 -4.74
CA THR A 200 22.68 7.48 -4.31
C THR A 200 23.42 6.16 -4.52
N LEU A 201 23.60 5.39 -3.45
CA LEU A 201 24.02 4.00 -3.56
C LEU A 201 22.81 3.12 -3.79
N ARG A 202 22.84 2.26 -4.82
CA ARG A 202 21.76 1.33 -5.16
C ARG A 202 22.30 -0.09 -5.21
N VAL A 203 21.64 -1.00 -4.51
CA VAL A 203 21.99 -2.43 -4.47
C VAL A 203 20.72 -3.21 -4.83
N ASN A 204 20.75 -3.91 -5.96
CA ASN A 204 19.63 -4.74 -6.41
C ASN A 204 19.72 -6.17 -5.86
N TYR A 205 18.67 -6.96 -6.06
CA TYR A 205 18.56 -8.33 -5.57
C TYR A 205 19.79 -9.22 -5.83
N GLU A 206 20.37 -9.20 -7.03
CA GLU A 206 21.54 -10.04 -7.32
C GLU A 206 22.79 -9.50 -6.64
N GLN A 207 22.97 -8.18 -6.65
CA GLN A 207 24.09 -7.53 -5.97
C GLN A 207 24.07 -7.74 -4.45
N ILE A 208 22.90 -7.79 -3.82
CA ILE A 208 22.76 -8.01 -2.36
C ILE A 208 23.38 -9.36 -1.93
N LYS A 209 23.35 -10.36 -2.81
CA LYS A 209 23.96 -11.68 -2.57
C LYS A 209 25.47 -11.68 -2.77
N GLU A 210 25.96 -10.82 -3.66
CA GLU A 210 27.36 -10.80 -4.10
C GLU A 210 28.23 -9.80 -3.31
N VAL A 211 27.65 -8.71 -2.82
CA VAL A 211 28.35 -7.67 -2.06
C VAL A 211 28.80 -8.24 -0.71
N ASN A 212 30.11 -8.39 -0.54
CA ASN A 212 30.73 -8.92 0.67
C ASN A 212 31.83 -8.01 1.24
N SER A 213 32.11 -6.88 0.57
CA SER A 213 33.15 -5.94 0.97
C SER A 213 32.77 -4.48 0.65
N ILE A 214 33.49 -3.54 1.28
CA ILE A 214 33.40 -2.11 0.94
C ILE A 214 33.76 -1.88 -0.53
N PHE A 215 34.76 -2.60 -1.06
CA PHE A 215 35.20 -2.46 -2.45
C PHE A 215 34.07 -2.77 -3.44
N ASP A 216 33.23 -3.77 -3.15
CA ASP A 216 32.07 -4.08 -3.98
C ASP A 216 31.08 -2.91 -4.00
N LEU A 217 30.84 -2.29 -2.84
CA LEU A 217 29.95 -1.12 -2.72
C LEU A 217 30.52 0.14 -3.39
N GLU A 218 31.84 0.34 -3.36
CA GLU A 218 32.48 1.45 -4.04
C GLU A 218 32.23 1.41 -5.56
N ASN A 219 32.25 0.22 -6.15
CA ASN A 219 31.97 0.02 -7.58
C ASN A 219 30.50 0.29 -7.94
N LEU A 220 29.61 0.37 -6.96
CA LEU A 220 28.19 0.68 -7.14
C LEU A 220 27.86 2.15 -6.89
N LEU A 221 28.80 2.94 -6.36
CA LEU A 221 28.60 4.37 -6.22
C LEU A 221 28.69 5.05 -7.58
N PRO A 222 27.75 5.93 -7.94
CA PRO A 222 27.88 6.75 -9.13
C PRO A 222 29.11 7.66 -9.01
N ASN A 223 29.83 7.83 -10.13
CA ASN A 223 30.97 8.74 -10.24
C ASN A 223 30.59 10.16 -9.83
#